data_AF-A0AA37JC92-F1
#
_entry.id   AF-A0AA37JC92-F1
#
_cell.length_a   1.000
_cell.length_b   1.000
_cell.length_c   1.000
_cell.angle_alpha   90.00
_cell.angle_beta   90.00
_cell.angle_gamma   90.00
#
_symmetry.space_group_name_H-M   'P 1'
#
loop_
_entity.id
_entity.type
_entity.pdbx_description
1 polymer ?
#
loop_
_entity_poly.entity_id
_entity_poly.type
_entity_poly.pdbx_seq_one_letter_code
_entity_poly.pdbx_strand_id
1 'polypeptide(L)'
;MKTMSIEKMFGELDKIDILAETKTGEVLMVLVCNGFIDGSPETQKALLDKMEGYLNHTQSEEFQKEYGDRPVILRVTLGREPDEHILALLSKCPAWAEDYGVELEIEIGGKQVRIVES
;
A
#
# COMPACT_ATOMS: atom_id res chain seq x y z
N MET A 1 -11.31 23.37 -2.17
CA MET A 1 -11.40 21.95 -2.57
C MET A 1 -12.16 21.23 -1.47
N LYS A 2 -13.14 20.35 -1.76
CA LYS A 2 -13.80 19.54 -0.71
C LYS A 2 -12.85 18.40 -0.35
N THR A 3 -12.38 18.35 0.88
CA THR A 3 -11.64 17.21 1.44
C THR A 3 -12.52 15.96 1.33
N MET A 4 -11.99 14.87 0.76
CA MET A 4 -12.71 13.60 0.72
C MET A 4 -12.63 12.92 2.10
N SER A 5 -13.58 12.05 2.41
CA SER A 5 -13.48 11.21 3.62
C SER A 5 -12.45 10.10 3.41
N ILE A 6 -11.83 9.65 4.51
CA ILE A 6 -10.86 8.54 4.54
C ILE A 6 -11.42 7.28 3.87
N GLU A 7 -12.67 6.90 4.17
CA GLU A 7 -13.35 5.75 3.55
C GLU A 7 -13.47 5.89 2.02
N LYS A 8 -13.61 7.12 1.51
CA LYS A 8 -13.64 7.37 0.05
C LYS A 8 -12.27 7.36 -0.57
N MET A 9 -11.22 7.63 0.20
CA MET A 9 -9.83 7.60 -0.27
C MET A 9 -9.29 6.18 -0.28
N PHE A 10 -9.52 5.41 0.78
CA PHE A 10 -8.87 4.11 0.97
C PHE A 10 -9.84 2.95 1.00
N GLY A 11 -11.16 3.14 0.95
CA GLY A 11 -12.11 2.04 1.15
C GLY A 11 -12.17 1.59 2.62
N GLU A 12 -12.50 0.32 2.84
CA GLU A 12 -12.47 -0.29 4.18
C GLU A 12 -11.01 -0.51 4.62
N LEU A 13 -10.63 -0.01 5.80
CA LEU A 13 -9.23 -0.02 6.25
C LEU A 13 -8.76 -1.41 6.70
N ASP A 14 -9.68 -2.27 7.12
CA ASP A 14 -9.43 -3.63 7.62
C ASP A 14 -9.53 -4.71 6.53
N LYS A 15 -9.73 -4.31 5.27
CA LYS A 15 -9.87 -5.23 4.14
C LYS A 15 -8.79 -5.03 3.08
N ILE A 16 -8.40 -6.16 2.50
CA ILE A 16 -7.57 -6.21 1.30
C ILE A 16 -8.43 -5.85 0.10
N ASP A 17 -7.99 -4.87 -0.69
CA ASP A 17 -8.76 -4.38 -1.84
C ASP A 17 -8.68 -5.40 -2.97
N ILE A 18 -7.47 -5.87 -3.29
CA ILE A 18 -7.23 -6.90 -4.29
C ILE A 18 -6.07 -7.79 -3.83
N LEU A 19 -6.30 -9.11 -3.88
CA LEU A 19 -5.26 -10.15 -3.78
C LEU A 19 -5.18 -10.86 -5.13
N ALA A 20 -3.99 -10.92 -5.71
CA ALA A 20 -3.75 -11.57 -6.99
C ALA A 20 -2.47 -12.40 -6.95
N GLU A 21 -2.42 -13.43 -7.76
CA GLU A 21 -1.21 -14.21 -7.98
C GLU A 21 -0.65 -13.93 -9.37
N THR A 22 0.64 -13.65 -9.45
CA THR A 22 1.32 -13.49 -10.74
C THR A 22 1.59 -14.85 -11.37
N LYS A 23 1.76 -14.88 -12.69
CA LYS A 23 2.12 -16.11 -13.41
C LYS A 23 3.47 -16.68 -12.98
N THR A 24 4.35 -15.82 -12.45
CA THR A 24 5.67 -16.13 -11.91
C THR A 24 5.62 -16.64 -10.48
N GLY A 25 4.46 -16.56 -9.83
CA GLY A 25 4.23 -17.12 -8.52
C GLY A 25 4.36 -16.13 -7.37
N GLU A 26 4.44 -14.83 -7.62
CA GLU A 26 4.38 -13.81 -6.56
C GLU A 26 2.94 -13.58 -6.13
N VAL A 27 2.75 -13.19 -4.87
CA VAL A 27 1.47 -12.75 -4.33
C VAL A 27 1.46 -11.22 -4.34
N LEU A 28 0.58 -10.66 -5.16
CA LEU A 28 0.39 -9.22 -5.29
C LEU A 28 -0.84 -8.80 -4.49
N MET A 29 -0.61 -8.02 -3.44
CA MET A 29 -1.66 -7.28 -2.74
C MET A 29 -1.68 -5.85 -3.28
N VAL A 30 -2.85 -5.36 -3.69
CA VAL A 30 -2.99 -4.00 -4.20
C VAL A 30 -3.83 -3.17 -3.23
N LEU A 31 -3.29 -2.04 -2.80
CA LEU A 31 -4.00 -0.99 -2.07
C LEU A 31 -4.40 0.10 -3.07
N VAL A 32 -5.70 0.35 -3.20
CA VAL A 32 -6.24 1.31 -4.19
C VAL A 32 -6.64 2.62 -3.54
N CYS A 33 -5.82 3.65 -3.77
CA CYS A 33 -6.07 5.02 -3.32
C CYS A 33 -6.92 5.78 -4.34
N ASN A 34 -8.12 6.18 -3.93
CA ASN A 34 -9.09 6.87 -4.74
C ASN A 34 -8.97 8.39 -4.60
N GLY A 35 -8.92 9.08 -5.75
CA GLY A 35 -8.90 10.54 -5.84
C GLY A 35 -7.59 11.19 -5.42
N PHE A 36 -7.65 12.39 -4.81
CA PHE A 36 -6.44 13.08 -4.32
C PHE A 36 -6.23 12.72 -2.86
N ILE A 37 -5.00 12.31 -2.54
CA ILE A 37 -4.57 11.98 -1.19
C ILE A 37 -3.80 13.19 -0.65
N ASP A 38 -4.39 13.85 0.35
CA ASP A 38 -3.77 15.01 0.98
C ASP A 38 -2.74 14.61 2.04
N GLY A 39 -1.86 15.56 2.40
CA GLY A 39 -0.83 15.37 3.40
C GLY A 39 -1.30 15.55 4.84
N SER A 40 -2.61 15.54 5.11
CA SER A 40 -3.10 15.76 6.48
C SER A 40 -2.64 14.62 7.41
N PRO A 41 -2.38 14.90 8.70
CA PRO A 41 -1.99 13.86 9.65
C PRO A 41 -3.00 12.70 9.71
N GLU A 42 -4.29 12.99 9.56
CA GLU A 42 -5.36 11.98 9.53
C GLU A 42 -5.24 11.07 8.32
N THR A 43 -4.99 11.63 7.12
CA THR A 43 -4.80 10.84 5.88
C THR A 43 -3.51 10.04 5.91
N GLN A 44 -2.41 10.62 6.40
CA GLN A 44 -1.14 9.92 6.57
C GLN A 44 -1.31 8.71 7.50
N LYS A 45 -1.95 8.92 8.65
CA LYS A 45 -2.23 7.84 9.60
C LYS A 45 -3.10 6.76 8.97
N ALA A 46 -4.19 7.12 8.31
CA ALA A 46 -5.09 6.15 7.70
C ALA A 46 -4.40 5.30 6.61
N LEU A 47 -3.49 5.88 5.83
CA LEU A 47 -2.68 5.15 4.86
C LEU A 47 -1.76 4.15 5.55
N LEU A 48 -1.05 4.57 6.59
CA LEU A 48 -0.16 3.69 7.36
C LEU A 48 -0.94 2.57 8.06
N ASP A 49 -2.05 2.90 8.72
CA ASP A 49 -2.91 1.92 9.39
C ASP A 49 -3.40 0.86 8.39
N LYS A 50 -3.76 1.27 7.16
CA LYS A 50 -4.17 0.33 6.10
C LYS A 50 -3.00 -0.53 5.62
N MET A 51 -1.82 0.06 5.37
CA MET A 51 -0.63 -0.70 5.00
C MET A 51 -0.23 -1.70 6.08
N GLU A 52 -0.29 -1.30 7.35
CA GLU A 52 -0.02 -2.16 8.50
C GLU A 52 -0.99 -3.33 8.55
N GLY A 53 -2.27 -3.10 8.26
CA GLY A 53 -3.26 -4.17 8.14
C GLY A 53 -2.88 -5.24 7.11
N TYR A 54 -2.34 -4.82 5.95
CA TYR A 54 -1.93 -5.75 4.89
C TYR A 54 -0.66 -6.50 5.31
N LEU A 55 0.33 -5.80 5.84
CA LEU A 55 1.57 -6.39 6.32
C LEU A 55 1.31 -7.41 7.43
N ASN A 56 0.46 -7.07 8.41
CA ASN A 56 0.06 -8.01 9.46
C ASN A 56 -0.73 -9.20 8.92
N HIS A 57 -1.56 -9.01 7.89
CA HIS A 57 -2.25 -10.12 7.24
C HIS A 57 -1.27 -11.13 6.62
N THR A 58 -0.15 -10.67 6.04
CA THR A 58 0.88 -11.58 5.52
C THR A 58 1.48 -12.48 6.60
N GLN A 59 1.52 -12.04 7.85
CA GLN A 59 2.05 -12.81 8.98
C GLN A 59 1.00 -13.73 9.62
N SER A 60 -0.25 -13.67 9.17
CA SER A 60 -1.30 -14.54 9.69
C SER A 60 -1.03 -15.99 9.34
N GLU A 61 -1.44 -16.92 10.21
CA GLU A 61 -1.27 -18.35 9.95
C GLU A 61 -1.96 -18.81 8.65
N GLU A 62 -3.12 -18.23 8.34
CA GLU A 62 -3.88 -18.55 7.13
C GLU A 62 -3.09 -18.18 5.88
N PHE A 63 -2.58 -16.95 5.82
CA PHE A 63 -1.76 -16.49 4.71
C PHE A 63 -0.47 -17.29 4.58
N GLN A 64 0.23 -17.55 5.69
CA GLN A 64 1.49 -18.30 5.68
C GLN A 64 1.31 -19.76 5.24
N LYS A 65 0.20 -20.41 5.61
CA LYS A 65 -0.10 -21.79 5.15
C LYS A 65 -0.29 -21.87 3.64
N GLU A 66 -0.82 -20.82 3.02
CA GLU A 66 -1.12 -20.80 1.59
C GLU A 66 0.02 -20.22 0.74
N TYR A 67 0.72 -19.22 1.27
CA TYR A 67 1.64 -18.37 0.51
C TYR A 67 3.03 -18.18 1.15
N GLY A 68 3.33 -18.77 2.30
CA GLY A 68 4.53 -18.45 3.09
C GLY A 68 5.88 -18.65 2.37
N ASP A 69 5.93 -19.50 1.36
CA ASP A 69 7.13 -19.75 0.54
C ASP A 69 7.23 -18.84 -0.70
N ARG A 70 6.28 -17.93 -0.91
CA ARG A 70 6.15 -17.12 -2.13
C ARG A 70 6.54 -15.66 -1.85
N PRO A 71 7.21 -14.99 -2.80
CA PRO A 71 7.46 -13.56 -2.67
C PRO A 71 6.13 -12.79 -2.62
N VAL A 72 6.05 -11.82 -1.73
CA VAL A 72 4.86 -10.99 -1.55
C VAL A 72 5.19 -9.55 -1.92
N ILE A 73 4.31 -8.95 -2.72
CA ILE A 73 4.41 -7.57 -3.17
C ILE A 73 3.18 -6.81 -2.65
N LEU A 74 3.39 -5.72 -1.94
CA LEU A 74 2.36 -4.73 -1.63
C LEU A 74 2.49 -3.57 -2.62
N ARG A 75 1.49 -3.38 -3.48
CA ARG A 75 1.44 -2.26 -4.42
C ARG A 75 0.45 -1.20 -3.96
N VAL A 76 0.95 0.01 -3.69
CA VAL A 76 0.13 1.19 -3.43
C VAL A 76 -0.16 1.90 -4.74
N THR A 77 -1.42 1.94 -5.15
CA THR A 77 -1.85 2.55 -6.42
C THR A 77 -2.56 3.87 -6.19
N LEU A 78 -2.06 4.93 -6.82
CA LEU A 78 -2.56 6.30 -6.71
C LEU A 78 -3.02 6.78 -8.08
N GLY A 79 -4.27 7.21 -8.21
CA GLY A 79 -4.81 7.66 -9.51
C GLY A 79 -4.12 8.91 -10.09
N ARG A 80 -3.49 9.72 -9.24
CA ARG A 80 -2.69 10.90 -9.59
C ARG A 80 -1.65 11.16 -8.49
N GLU A 81 -0.72 12.06 -8.76
CA GLU A 81 0.30 12.47 -7.79
C GLU A 81 -0.36 12.97 -6.49
N PRO A 82 -0.01 12.39 -5.33
CA PRO A 82 -0.51 12.82 -4.03
C PRO A 82 0.26 14.04 -3.52
N ASP A 83 -0.11 14.52 -2.33
CA ASP A 83 0.66 15.54 -1.62
C ASP A 83 2.12 15.13 -1.34
N GLU A 84 3.04 16.09 -1.32
CA GLU A 84 4.47 15.85 -1.08
C GLU A 84 4.73 15.14 0.27
N HIS A 85 3.91 15.41 1.29
CA HIS A 85 4.05 14.73 2.59
C HIS A 85 3.73 13.24 2.48
N ILE A 86 2.81 12.84 1.60
CA ILE A 86 2.50 11.43 1.34
C ILE A 86 3.64 10.77 0.57
N LEU A 87 4.24 11.47 -0.40
CA LEU A 87 5.41 10.96 -1.13
C LEU A 87 6.60 10.75 -0.18
N ALA A 88 6.88 11.72 0.69
CA ALA A 88 7.95 11.64 1.69
C ALA A 88 7.68 10.57 2.77
N LEU A 89 6.41 10.24 3.01
CA LEU A 89 6.03 9.13 3.88
C LEU A 89 6.28 7.80 3.17
N LEU A 90 5.77 7.65 1.96
CA LEU A 90 5.90 6.44 1.15
C LEU A 90 7.36 6.13 0.77
N SER A 91 8.24 7.12 0.69
CA SER A 91 9.69 6.88 0.46
C SER A 91 10.36 6.13 1.61
N LYS A 92 9.79 6.18 2.81
CA LYS A 92 10.33 5.56 4.03
C LYS A 92 9.73 4.19 4.32
N CYS A 93 8.56 3.91 3.76
CA CYS A 93 7.86 2.65 3.93
C CYS A 93 8.55 1.39 3.35
N PRO A 94 9.46 1.43 2.35
CA PRO A 94 10.07 0.21 1.82
C PRO A 94 10.83 -0.59 2.88
N ALA A 95 11.62 0.08 3.74
CA ALA A 95 12.34 -0.59 4.82
C ALA A 95 11.39 -1.25 5.82
N TRP A 96 10.27 -0.59 6.12
CA TRP A 96 9.24 -1.14 7.01
C TRP A 96 8.52 -2.34 6.40
N ALA A 97 8.21 -2.33 5.10
CA ALA A 97 7.62 -3.49 4.43
C ALA A 97 8.61 -4.67 4.35
N GLU A 98 9.90 -4.37 4.15
CA GLU A 98 10.97 -5.38 4.11
C GLU A 98 11.12 -6.13 5.45
N ASP A 99 10.87 -5.47 6.60
CA ASP A 99 10.85 -6.13 7.92
C ASP A 99 9.79 -7.25 8.00
N TYR A 100 8.76 -7.21 7.14
CA TYR A 100 7.72 -8.24 7.00
C TYR A 100 8.02 -9.24 5.87
N GLY A 101 9.15 -9.10 5.16
CA GLY A 101 9.48 -9.88 3.96
C GLY A 101 8.65 -9.50 2.73
N VAL A 102 8.09 -8.28 2.70
CA VAL A 102 7.21 -7.79 1.63
C VAL A 102 7.92 -6.72 0.81
N GLU A 103 7.89 -6.85 -0.52
CA GLU A 103 8.36 -5.80 -1.43
C GLU A 103 7.28 -4.71 -1.57
N LEU A 104 7.65 -3.44 -1.39
CA LEU A 104 6.74 -2.31 -1.59
C LEU A 104 6.90 -1.72 -2.98
N GLU A 105 5.80 -1.67 -3.73
CA GLU A 105 5.70 -0.98 -5.01
C GLU A 105 4.75 0.22 -4.93
N ILE A 106 5.09 1.28 -5.65
CA ILE A 106 4.24 2.48 -5.73
C ILE A 106 3.89 2.70 -7.20
N GLU A 107 2.61 2.90 -7.47
CA GLU A 107 2.08 3.22 -8.79
C GLU A 107 1.36 4.57 -8.74
N ILE A 108 1.70 5.47 -9.65
CA ILE A 108 1.04 6.78 -9.78
C ILE A 108 0.55 6.94 -11.22
N GLY A 109 -0.76 7.14 -11.39
CA GLY A 109 -1.39 7.34 -12.70
C GLY A 109 -1.20 6.18 -13.66
N GLY A 110 -1.14 4.93 -13.15
CA GLY A 110 -0.92 3.73 -13.96
C GLY A 110 0.55 3.45 -14.29
N LYS A 111 1.50 4.11 -13.63
CA LYS A 111 2.94 3.89 -13.82
C LYS A 111 3.61 3.57 -12.50
N GLN A 112 4.35 2.47 -12.46
CA GLN A 112 5.21 2.15 -11.33
C GLN A 112 6.32 3.20 -11.21
N VAL A 113 6.53 3.70 -9.99
CA VAL A 113 7.53 4.71 -9.67
C VAL A 113 8.42 4.21 -8.53
N ARG A 114 9.67 4.65 -8.52
CA ARG A 114 10.58 4.50 -7.38
C ARG A 114 10.77 5.88 -6.76
N ILE A 115 10.36 6.04 -5.51
CA ILE A 115 10.59 7.28 -4.77
C ILE A 115 11.97 7.15 -4.12
N VAL A 116 12.88 8.06 -4.44
CA VAL A 116 14.21 8.15 -3.83
C VAL A 116 14.19 9.31 -2.85
N GLU A 117 14.70 9.10 -1.63
CA GLU A 117 14.92 10.21 -0.70
C GLU A 117 15.91 11.21 -1.34
N SER A 118 15.55 12.49 -1.30
CA SER A 118 16.40 13.60 -1.77
C SER A 118 17.29 14.14 -0.66
#